data_AF-A0A353HUL7-F1
#
_entry.id   AF-A0A353HUL7-F1
#
_cell.length_a   1.000
_cell.length_b   1.000
_cell.length_c   1.000
_cell.angle_alpha   90.00
_cell.angle_beta   90.00
_cell.angle_gamma   90.00
#
_symmetry.space_group_name_H-M   'P 1'
#
loop_
_entity.id
_entity.type
_entity.pdbx_description
1 polymer ?
#
loop_
_entity_poly.entity_id
_entity_poly.type
_entity_poly.pdbx_seq_one_letter_code
_entity_poly.pdbx_strand_id
1 'polypeptide(L)' 'MGELKRVTIPVSPHLEMTEVCDRTLRAAGPALLFEKPTGHTIPVLGNLFGTPQRVALGMGAGNVGELRRIGHVLAR' A
#
# COMPACT_ATOMS: atom_id res chain seq x y z
N MET A 1 12.17 2.09 -9.33
CA MET A 1 10.76 1.81 -9.01
C MET A 1 10.68 0.46 -8.32
N GLY A 2 10.48 0.48 -7.00
CA GLY A 2 10.43 -0.70 -6.14
C GLY A 2 9.27 -0.59 -5.13
N GLU A 3 8.17 0.07 -5.54
CA GLU A 3 7.04 0.44 -4.68
C GLU A 3 6.08 -0.72 -4.37
N LEU A 4 6.32 -1.89 -4.95
CA LEU A 4 5.53 -3.09 -4.73
C LEU A 4 6.45 -4.28 -4.46
N LYS A 5 6.19 -4.99 -3.36
CA LYS A 5 6.85 -6.25 -3.02
C LYS A 5 5.83 -7.38 -3.05
N ARG A 6 6.15 -8.45 -3.78
CA ARG A 6 5.39 -9.71 -3.76
C ARG A 6 5.84 -10.56 -2.58
N VAL A 7 4.88 -11.04 -1.79
CA VAL A 7 5.07 -11.96 -0.68
C VAL A 7 4.53 -13.33 -1.12
N THR A 8 5.46 -14.23 -1.45
CA THR A 8 5.17 -15.55 -2.04
C THR A 8 5.07 -16.67 -1.02
N ILE A 9 5.43 -16.39 0.24
CA ILE A 9 5.26 -17.31 1.36
C ILE A 9 3.80 -17.28 1.83
N PRO A 10 3.25 -18.39 2.35
CA PRO A 10 1.94 -18.37 2.97
C PRO A 10 1.90 -17.41 4.16
N VAL A 11 0.88 -16.55 4.23
CA VAL A 11 0.67 -15.62 5.36
C VAL A 11 -0.81 -15.62 5.74
N SER A 12 -1.09 -15.64 7.04
CA SER A 12 -2.46 -15.61 7.55
C SER A 12 -3.12 -14.24 7.35
N PRO A 13 -4.34 -14.18 6.79
CA PRO A 13 -5.12 -12.94 6.79
C PRO A 13 -5.57 -12.55 8.21
N HIS A 14 -5.57 -13.51 9.15
CA HIS A 14 -5.84 -13.24 10.55
C HIS A 14 -4.58 -12.72 11.25
N LEU A 15 -4.50 -11.40 11.39
CA LEU A 15 -3.50 -10.62 12.15
C LEU A 15 -2.06 -10.63 11.60
N GLU A 16 -1.58 -11.70 10.97
CA GLU A 16 -0.20 -11.74 10.44
C GLU A 16 0.02 -10.73 9.32
N MET A 17 -0.88 -10.67 8.32
CA MET A 17 -0.78 -9.65 7.25
C MET A 17 -0.80 -8.23 7.81
N THR A 18 -1.61 -7.97 8.85
CA THR A 18 -1.69 -6.66 9.51
C THR A 18 -0.35 -6.30 10.14
N GLU A 19 0.30 -7.23 10.85
CA GLU A 19 1.59 -6.96 11.47
C GLU A 19 2.70 -6.73 10.43
N VAL A 20 2.71 -7.51 9.34
CA VAL A 20 3.65 -7.27 8.23
C VAL A 20 3.40 -5.88 7.61
N CYS A 21 2.14 -5.49 7.44
CA CYS A 21 1.79 -4.16 6.93
C CYS A 21 2.20 -3.05 7.90
N ASP A 22 1.98 -3.19 9.21
CA ASP A 22 2.33 -2.17 10.21
C ASP A 22 3.84 -1.93 10.27
N ARG A 23 4.66 -2.98 10.35
CA ARG A 23 6.13 -2.84 10.30
C ARG A 23 6.59 -2.19 9.01
N THR A 24 6.01 -2.60 7.88
CA THR A 24 6.37 -2.05 6.57
C THR A 24 5.98 -0.57 6.47
N LEU A 25 4.79 -0.20 6.96
CA LEU A 25 4.31 1.18 7.01
C LEU A 25 5.25 2.06 7.85
N ARG A 26 5.61 1.63 9.06
CA ARG A 26 6.52 2.37 9.96
C ARG A 26 7.91 2.57 9.36
N ALA A 27 8.37 1.61 8.55
CA ALA A 27 9.63 1.71 7.82
C ALA A 27 9.52 2.49 6.49
N ALA A 28 8.36 3.11 6.20
CA ALA A 28 8.05 3.75 4.92
C ALA A 28 8.32 2.82 3.71
N GLY A 29 8.10 1.51 3.89
CA GLY A 29 8.36 0.47 2.91
C GLY A 29 7.33 0.40 1.79
N PRO A 30 7.47 -0.59 0.89
CA PRO A 30 6.63 -0.73 -0.31
C PRO A 30 5.20 -1.19 0.01
N ALA A 31 4.31 -1.10 -0.97
CA ALA A 31 3.07 -1.86 -0.98
C ALA A 31 3.36 -3.36 -1.01
N LEU A 32 2.45 -4.17 -0.46
CA LEU A 32 2.64 -5.61 -0.29
C LEU A 32 1.54 -6.36 -1.03
N LEU A 33 1.92 -7.27 -1.93
CA LEU A 33 0.99 -8.21 -2.55
C LEU A 33 1.22 -9.60 -1.96
N PHE A 34 0.30 -10.04 -1.11
CA PHE A 34 0.29 -11.38 -0.54
C PHE A 34 -0.38 -12.34 -1.53
N GLU A 35 0.41 -13.19 -2.16
CA GLU A 35 -0.08 -14.09 -3.22
C GLU A 35 -0.69 -15.38 -2.68
N LYS A 36 -0.38 -15.72 -1.42
CA LYS A 36 -0.82 -16.97 -0.76
C LYS A 36 -1.43 -16.73 0.63
N PRO A 37 -2.60 -16.06 0.73
CA PRO A 37 -3.32 -16.01 1.98
C PRO A 37 -3.72 -17.42 2.43
N THR A 38 -3.43 -17.79 3.69
CA THR A 38 -3.82 -19.12 4.18
C THR A 38 -5.36 -19.26 4.16
N GLY A 39 -5.85 -20.42 3.71
CA GLY A 39 -7.29 -20.72 3.62
C GLY A 39 -8.05 -19.96 2.52
N HIS A 40 -7.38 -19.16 1.68
CA HIS A 40 -8.03 -18.36 0.64
C HIS A 40 -7.25 -18.42 -0.68
N THR A 41 -7.91 -18.11 -1.80
CA THR A 41 -7.31 -18.15 -3.15
C THR A 41 -7.17 -16.76 -3.78
N ILE A 42 -7.87 -15.76 -3.27
CA ILE A 42 -7.81 -14.39 -3.78
C ILE A 42 -6.61 -13.67 -3.14
N PRO A 43 -5.63 -13.17 -3.92
CA PRO A 43 -4.50 -12.41 -3.39
C PRO A 43 -4.93 -11.14 -2.65
N VAL A 44 -4.17 -10.76 -1.63
CA VAL A 44 -4.46 -9.57 -0.82
C VAL A 44 -3.40 -8.50 -1.08
N LEU A 45 -3.84 -7.31 -1.50
CA LEU A 45 -3.00 -6.13 -1.61
C LEU A 45 -3.12 -5.28 -0.34
N GLY A 46 -2.00 -5.11 0.35
CA GLY A 46 -1.89 -4.29 1.57
C GLY A 46 -0.89 -3.15 1.41
N ASN A 47 -0.92 -2.22 2.37
CA ASN A 47 0.01 -1.06 2.45
C ASN A 47 0.08 -0.19 1.17
N LEU A 48 -0.96 -0.21 0.33
CA LEU A 48 -0.99 0.45 -0.97
C LEU A 48 -0.68 1.95 -0.86
N PHE A 49 -1.33 2.63 0.08
CA PHE A 49 -1.15 4.06 0.35
C PHE A 49 -0.26 4.37 1.55
N GLY A 50 0.68 3.46 1.86
CA GLY A 50 1.55 3.58 3.03
C GLY A 50 2.57 4.73 3.01
N THR A 51 2.71 5.46 1.89
CA THR A 51 3.57 6.64 1.81
C THR A 51 2.88 7.80 1.08
N PRO A 52 3.18 9.07 1.41
CA PRO A 52 2.64 10.23 0.69
C PRO A 52 2.91 10.17 -0.82
N GLN A 53 4.07 9.64 -1.22
CA GLN A 53 4.45 9.46 -2.62
C GLN A 53 3.50 8.49 -3.33
N ARG A 54 3.14 7.36 -2.72
CA ARG A 54 2.16 6.42 -3.31
C ARG A 54 0.75 6.99 -3.35
N VAL A 55 0.37 7.82 -2.38
CA VAL A 55 -0.90 8.57 -2.44
C VAL A 55 -0.89 9.51 -3.65
N ALA A 56 0.18 10.28 -3.85
CA ALA A 56 0.32 11.16 -5.02
C ALA A 56 0.20 10.39 -6.34
N LEU A 57 0.92 9.28 -6.48
CA LEU A 57 0.83 8.42 -7.66
C LEU A 57 -0.59 7.91 -7.90
N GLY A 58 -1.28 7.46 -6.84
CA GLY A 58 -2.67 6.99 -6.94
C GLY A 58 -3.68 8.06 -7.35
N MET A 59 -3.35 9.34 -7.12
CA MET A 59 -4.16 10.49 -7.53
C MET A 59 -3.73 11.07 -8.89
N GLY A 60 -2.81 10.42 -9.59
CA GLY A 60 -2.29 10.90 -10.88
C GLY A 60 -1.38 12.13 -10.76
N ALA A 61 -0.87 12.42 -9.56
CA ALA A 61 0.06 13.52 -9.30
C ALA A 61 1.52 13.08 -9.49
N GLY A 62 2.35 13.96 -10.05
CA GLY A 62 3.78 13.70 -10.24
C GLY A 62 4.60 13.78 -8.94
N ASN A 63 4.09 14.50 -7.94
CA ASN A 63 4.73 14.65 -6.63
C ASN A 63 3.73 15.00 -5.52
N VAL A 64 4.18 14.93 -4.28
CA VAL A 64 3.37 15.18 -3.07
C VAL A 64 2.83 16.61 -3.00
N GLY A 65 3.56 17.60 -3.55
CA GLY A 65 3.15 19.01 -3.51
C GLY A 65 1.84 19.28 -4.27
N GLU A 66 1.58 18.50 -5.33
CA GLU A 66 0.36 18.61 -6.12
C GLU A 66 -0.90 18.14 -5.39
N LEU A 67 -0.76 17.32 -4.34
CA LEU A 67 -1.88 16.80 -3.56
C LEU A 67 -2.73 17.92 -2.95
N ARG A 68 -2.09 19.00 -2.50
CA ARG A 68 -2.80 20.16 -1.92
C ARG A 68 -3.73 20.80 -2.94
N ARG A 69 -3.27 20.95 -4.19
CA ARG A 69 -4.09 21.51 -5.28
C ARG A 69 -5.27 20.60 -5.59
N ILE A 70 -5.04 19.28 -5.64
CA ILE A 70 -6.11 18.30 -5.86
C ILE A 70 -7.16 18.38 -4.75
N GLY A 71 -6.73 18.44 -3.49
CA GLY A 71 -7.63 18.62 -2.34
C GLY A 71 -8.50 19.88 -2.43
N HIS A 72 -7.94 21.01 -2.88
CA HIS A 72 -8.72 22.24 -3.09
C HIS A 72 -9.77 22.13 -4.19
N VAL A 73 -9.51 21.35 -5.25
CA VAL A 73 -10.47 21.12 -6.34
C VAL A 73 -11.62 20.22 -5.87
N LEU A 74 -11.31 19.16 -5.11
CA LEU A 74 -12.30 18.19 -4.63
C LEU A 74 -13.20 18.73 -3.51
N ALA A 75 -12.77 19.77 -2.80
CA ALA A 75 -13.54 20.38 -1.72
C ALA A 75 -14.57 21.43 -2.21
N ARG A 76 -14.73 21.60 -3.52
CA ARG A 76 -15.76 22.43 -4.14
C ARG A 76 -16.95 21.57 -4.57
#